data_AF-A0A7W8HD48-F1
#
_entry.id   AF-A0A7W8HD48-F1
#
_cell.length_a   1.000
_cell.length_b   1.000
_cell.length_c   1.000
_cell.angle_alpha   90.00
_cell.angle_beta   90.00
_cell.angle_gamma   90.00
#
_symmetry.space_group_name_H-M   'P 1'
#
loop_
_entity.id
_entity.type
_entity.pdbx_description
1 polymer ?
#
loop_
_entity_poly.entity_id
_entity_poly.type
_entity_poly.pdbx_seq_one_letter_code
_entity_poly.pdbx_strand_id
1 'polypeptide(L)' 'MLKKDYPQQILEKYRSELNKMASYSGDRKKYRTLVSLLCSLKIQGGGKIAAQIANDWRQLYKNRPAMMDELKKL' A
#
# COMPACT_ATOMS: atom_id res chain seq x y z
N MET A 1 17.14 15.96 12.96
CA MET A 1 15.99 15.07 13.27
C MET A 1 15.91 14.00 12.19
N LEU A 2 16.60 12.87 12.40
CA LEU A 2 16.62 11.76 11.43
C LEU A 2 15.24 11.11 11.41
N LYS A 3 14.53 11.30 10.31
CA LYS A 3 13.26 10.65 10.00
C LYS A 3 13.53 9.14 10.03
N LYS A 4 12.82 8.45 10.91
CA LYS A 4 12.88 7.01 11.14
C LYS A 4 12.63 6.28 9.82
N ASP A 5 13.69 5.88 9.15
CA ASP A 5 13.61 4.95 8.03
C ASP A 5 13.02 3.66 8.61
N TYR A 6 11.83 3.28 8.15
CA TYR A 6 11.35 1.94 8.44
C TYR A 6 12.34 0.98 7.78
N PRO A 7 12.81 -0.05 8.49
CA PRO A 7 13.74 -1.02 7.94
C PRO A 7 13.18 -1.55 6.62
N GLN A 8 14.01 -1.59 5.59
CA GLN A 8 13.66 -2.10 4.26
C GLN A 8 13.05 -3.51 4.33
N GLN A 9 13.39 -4.29 5.35
CA GLN A 9 12.82 -5.59 5.66
C GLN A 9 11.34 -5.54 6.08
N ILE A 10 10.93 -4.52 6.85
CA ILE A 10 9.52 -4.32 7.23
C ILE A 10 8.73 -3.90 5.99
N LEU A 11 9.30 -3.02 5.16
CA LEU A 11 8.73 -2.62 3.88
C LEU A 11 8.50 -3.83 2.97
N GLU A 12 9.50 -4.69 2.83
CA GLU A 12 9.42 -5.87 1.97
C GLU A 12 8.41 -6.90 2.51
N LYS A 13 8.35 -7.07 3.84
CA LYS A 13 7.35 -7.94 4.47
C LYS A 13 5.93 -7.42 4.24
N TYR A 14 5.69 -6.13 4.50
CA TYR A 14 4.39 -5.51 4.24
C TYR A 14 4.03 -5.60 2.75
N ARG A 15 4.99 -5.33 1.86
CA ARG A 15 4.80 -5.46 0.41
C ARG A 15 4.42 -6.88 0.03
N SER A 16 5.13 -7.89 0.52
CA SER A 16 4.87 -9.30 0.23
C SER A 16 3.50 -9.74 0.73
N GLU A 17 3.14 -9.39 1.97
CA GLU A 17 1.82 -9.72 2.55
C GLU A 17 0.68 -9.01 1.81
N LEU A 18 0.83 -7.72 1.52
CA LEU A 18 -0.18 -6.96 0.80
C LEU A 18 -0.29 -7.42 -0.66
N ASN A 19 0.82 -7.76 -1.32
CA ASN A 19 0.82 -8.32 -2.67
C ASN A 19 0.15 -9.70 -2.72
N LYS A 20 0.40 -10.54 -1.72
CA LYS A 20 -0.26 -11.84 -1.57
C LYS A 20 -1.76 -11.65 -1.35
N MET A 21 -2.16 -10.73 -0.47
CA MET A 21 -3.57 -10.39 -0.30
C MET A 21 -4.19 -9.82 -1.58
N ALA A 22 -3.47 -8.95 -2.31
CA ALA A 22 -3.92 -8.37 -3.57
C ALA A 22 -4.02 -9.38 -4.71
N SER A 23 -3.18 -10.42 -4.74
CA SER A 23 -3.22 -11.48 -5.75
C SER A 23 -4.40 -12.44 -5.57
N TYR A 24 -4.83 -12.69 -4.33
CA TYR A 24 -6.00 -13.55 -4.04
C TYR A 24 -7.34 -12.80 -4.06
N SER A 25 -7.33 -11.48 -4.18
CA SER A 25 -8.51 -10.65 -3.96
C SER A 25 -9.03 -10.06 -5.26
N GLY A 26 -10.09 -10.64 -5.82
CA GLY A 26 -10.85 -10.04 -6.93
C GLY A 26 -11.79 -8.90 -6.51
N ASP A 27 -11.94 -8.64 -5.21
CA ASP A 27 -12.99 -7.74 -4.70
C ASP A 27 -12.47 -6.35 -4.29
N ARG A 28 -13.12 -5.31 -4.81
CA ARG A 28 -12.87 -3.89 -4.49
C ARG A 28 -12.92 -3.59 -2.98
N LYS A 29 -13.76 -4.32 -2.22
CA LYS A 29 -13.84 -4.19 -0.75
C LYS A 29 -12.51 -4.48 -0.07
N LYS A 30 -11.76 -5.48 -0.55
CA LYS A 30 -10.46 -5.85 0.02
C LYS A 30 -9.39 -4.83 -0.31
N TYR A 31 -9.37 -4.30 -1.54
CA TYR A 31 -8.48 -3.19 -1.90
C TYR A 31 -8.72 -1.95 -1.04
N ARG A 32 -9.98 -1.65 -0.72
CA ARG A 32 -10.34 -0.57 0.22
C ARG A 32 -9.73 -0.80 1.60
N THR A 33 -9.78 -2.03 2.13
CA THR A 33 -9.15 -2.36 3.42
C THR A 33 -7.64 -2.17 3.39
N LEU A 34 -6.96 -2.61 2.32
CA LEU A 34 -5.51 -2.46 2.16
C LEU A 34 -5.11 -0.98 2.09
N VAL A 35 -5.88 -0.17 1.35
CA VAL A 35 -5.68 1.28 1.24
C VAL A 35 -5.95 2.00 2.57
N SER A 36 -6.99 1.61 3.31
CA SER A 36 -7.25 2.14 4.65
C SER A 36 -6.10 1.84 5.63
N LEU A 37 -5.51 0.64 5.53
CA LEU A 37 -4.34 0.27 6.33
C LEU A 37 -3.14 1.18 6.00
N LEU A 38 -2.87 1.39 4.71
CA LEU A 38 -1.86 2.36 4.25
C LEU A 38 -2.11 3.79 4.75
N CYS A 39 -3.37 4.23 4.76
CA CYS A 39 -3.75 5.55 5.27
C CYS A 39 -3.51 5.66 6.78
N SER A 40 -3.81 4.59 7.55
CA SER A 40 -3.52 4.56 8.99
C SER A 40 -2.01 4.68 9.29
N LEU A 41 -1.17 4.01 8.49
CA LEU A 41 0.29 4.15 8.53
C LEU A 41 0.73 5.59 8.22
N LYS A 42 0.10 6.27 7.26
CA LYS A 42 0.38 7.68 6.94
C LYS A 42 0.13 8.60 8.14
N ILE A 43 -0.97 8.39 8.85
CA ILE A 43 -1.38 9.19 10.02
C ILE A 43 -0.43 8.97 11.21
N GLN A 44 0.10 7.75 11.38
CA GLN A 44 1.03 7.41 12.48
C GLN A 44 2.49 7.87 12.23
N GLY A 45 2.73 8.77 11.27
CA GLY A 45 4.07 9.28 10.93
C GLY A 45 4.79 8.49 9.84
N GLY A 46 4.17 7.45 9.28
CA GLY A 46 4.66 6.65 8.15
C GLY A 46 4.30 7.22 6.78
N GLY A 47 3.96 8.51 6.66
CA GLY A 47 3.40 9.06 5.42
C GLY A 47 4.29 8.95 4.17
N LYS A 48 5.62 9.03 4.33
CA LYS A 48 6.57 8.78 3.24
C LYS A 48 6.51 7.33 2.74
N ILE A 49 6.35 6.40 3.67
CA ILE A 49 6.33 4.95 3.38
C ILE A 49 5.03 4.55 2.72
N ALA A 50 3.90 5.06 3.24
CA ALA A 50 2.60 4.86 2.63
C ALA A 50 2.57 5.37 1.18
N ALA A 51 3.20 6.53 0.92
CA ALA A 51 3.33 7.06 -0.43
C ALA A 51 4.22 6.20 -1.34
N GLN A 52 5.33 5.66 -0.83
CA GLN A 52 6.19 4.73 -1.56
C GLN A 52 5.45 3.45 -1.96
N ILE A 53 4.75 2.81 -1.01
CA ILE A 53 3.97 1.59 -1.28
C ILE A 53 2.85 1.86 -2.28
N ALA A 54 2.14 2.99 -2.13
CA ALA A 54 1.10 3.38 -3.08
C ALA A 54 1.66 3.59 -4.50
N ASN A 55 2.85 4.17 -4.62
CA ASN A 55 3.51 4.36 -5.92
C ASN A 55 3.96 3.03 -6.54
N ASP A 56 4.54 2.14 -5.73
CA ASP A 56 4.90 0.79 -6.17
C ASP A 56 3.68 0.01 -6.66
N TRP A 57 2.54 0.12 -5.97
CA TRP A 57 1.30 -0.51 -6.41
C TRP A 57 0.75 0.08 -7.69
N ARG A 58 0.88 1.40 -7.90
CA ARG A 58 0.54 2.04 -9.18
C ARG A 58 1.32 1.44 -10.33
N GLN A 59 2.59 1.08 -10.12
CA GLN A 59 3.43 0.44 -11.14
C GLN A 59 3.10 -1.05 -11.31
N LEU A 60 3.06 -1.82 -10.22
CA LEU A 60 2.85 -3.27 -10.23
C LEU A 60 1.47 -3.67 -10.72
N TYR A 61 0.43 -2.93 -10.31
CA TYR A 61 -0.97 -3.26 -10.55
C TYR A 61 -1.64 -2.30 -11.53
N LYS A 62 -0.88 -1.62 -12.39
CA LYS A 62 -1.42 -0.67 -13.38
C LYS A 62 -2.55 -1.24 -14.25
N ASN A 63 -2.53 -2.56 -14.48
CA ASN A 63 -3.53 -3.30 -15.25
C ASN A 63 -4.73 -3.79 -14.41
N ARG A 64 -4.89 -3.31 -13.17
CA ARG A 64 -5.99 -3.64 -12.26
C ARG A 64 -6.79 -2.37 -11.96
N PRO A 65 -7.83 -2.04 -12.75
CA PRO A 65 -8.56 -0.79 -12.60
C PRO A 65 -9.20 -0.63 -11.21
N ALA A 66 -9.72 -1.72 -10.63
CA ALA A 66 -10.28 -1.70 -9.28
C ALA A 66 -9.27 -1.26 -8.20
N MET A 67 -7.99 -1.62 -8.35
CA MET A 67 -6.94 -1.22 -7.42
C MET A 67 -6.50 0.22 -7.65
N MET A 68 -6.41 0.65 -8.92
CA MET A 68 -6.10 2.04 -9.27
C MET A 68 -7.17 3.01 -8.75
N ASP A 69 -8.44 2.61 -8.80
CA ASP A 69 -9.54 3.42 -8.27
C ASP A 69 -9.44 3.60 -6.75
N GLU A 70 -9.02 2.57 -6.01
CA GLU A 70 -8.79 2.71 -4.57
C GLU A 70 -7.53 3.53 -4.27
N LEU A 71 -6.46 3.38 -5.07
CA LEU A 71 -5.23 4.17 -4.94
C LEU A 71 -5.38 5.65 -5.32
N LYS A 72 -6.41 6.01 -6.08
CA LYS A 72 -6.78 7.41 -6.37
C LYS A 72 -7.50 8.09 -5.20
N LYS A 73 -8.00 7.32 -4.22
CA LYS A 73 -8.69 7.83 -3.02
C LYS A 73 -7.75 8.11 -1.84
N LEU A 74 -6.45 7.83 -1.97
CA LEU A 74 -5.36 8.12 -1.01
C LEU A 74 -4.85 9.56 -1.11
#